data_AF-A0A2D7M379-F1
#
_entry.id   AF-A0A2D7M379-F1
#
_cell.length_a   1.000
_cell.length_b   1.000
_cell.length_c   1.000
_cell.angle_alpha   90.00
_cell.angle_beta   90.00
_cell.angle_gamma   90.00
#
_symmetry.space_group_name_H-M   'P 1'
#
loop_
_entity.id
_entity.type
_entity.pdbx_description
1 polymer ?
#
loop_
_entity_poly.entity_id
_entity_poly.type
_entity_poly.pdbx_seq_one_letter_code
_entity_poly.pdbx_strand_id
1 'polypeptide(L)'
;MRNVLVEETNREKLEFSLVNRVSNDLQIGLEYGADSKELYPMINYRLTEATENFPALILGTSSAWPSGEVDGNAFFLSAATLLSDRSSGSLSISYTPDNDSWDIPASYRFVLSDEFDASLIWDGNDLHPLVTWRGKRLNMSFILLGGEDPTISTTVAF
;
A
#
# COMPACT_ATOMS: atom_id res chain seq x y z
N MET A 1 -29.37 -11.81 2.27
CA MET A 1 -27.97 -11.64 1.85
C MET A 1 -27.97 -10.56 0.78
N ARG A 2 -27.59 -9.33 1.14
CA ARG A 2 -27.47 -8.23 0.18
C ARG A 2 -26.06 -8.38 -0.38
N ASN A 3 -25.93 -8.85 -1.61
CA ASN A 3 -24.67 -8.72 -2.34
C ASN A 3 -24.51 -7.23 -2.58
N VAL A 4 -23.77 -6.55 -1.72
CA VAL A 4 -23.25 -5.22 -2.01
C VAL A 4 -22.01 -5.49 -2.84
N LEU A 5 -22.21 -5.76 -4.13
CA LEU A 5 -21.17 -5.48 -5.11
C LEU A 5 -21.16 -3.96 -5.18
N VAL A 6 -20.16 -3.32 -4.61
CA VAL A 6 -20.00 -1.87 -4.65
C VAL A 6 -19.93 -1.47 -6.13
N GLU A 7 -21.03 -0.93 -6.62
CA GLU A 7 -21.26 -0.63 -8.04
C GLU A 7 -20.75 0.77 -8.46
N GLU A 8 -20.13 1.53 -7.56
CA GLU A 8 -19.64 2.89 -7.87
C GLU A 8 -18.30 3.20 -7.19
N THR A 9 -17.22 2.55 -7.61
CA THR A 9 -15.85 3.04 -7.34
C THR A 9 -15.07 3.08 -8.66
N ASN A 10 -14.23 4.09 -8.89
CA ASN A 10 -13.26 4.07 -10.01
C ASN A 10 -12.06 3.16 -9.70
N ARG A 11 -12.19 2.23 -8.74
CA ARG A 11 -11.11 1.32 -8.37
C ARG A 11 -10.90 0.27 -9.47
N GLU A 12 -9.65 0.02 -9.82
CA GLU A 12 -9.26 -1.12 -10.66
C GLU A 12 -9.74 -2.43 -10.04
N LYS A 13 -10.47 -3.26 -10.80
CA LYS A 13 -10.89 -4.58 -10.33
C LYS A 13 -9.73 -5.56 -10.32
N LEU A 14 -8.73 -5.31 -11.16
CA LEU A 14 -7.55 -6.14 -11.30
C LEU A 14 -6.34 -5.28 -11.64
N GLU A 15 -5.33 -5.36 -10.79
CA GLU A 15 -4.05 -4.67 -10.96
C GLU A 15 -2.91 -5.69 -10.92
N PHE A 16 -1.87 -5.42 -11.70
CA PHE A 16 -0.62 -6.16 -11.66
C PHE A 16 0.52 -5.22 -11.30
N SER A 17 1.35 -5.63 -10.34
CA SER A 17 2.58 -4.92 -10.01
C SER A 17 3.81 -5.81 -10.20
N LEU A 18 4.86 -5.22 -10.77
CA LEU A 18 6.18 -5.83 -10.91
C LEU A 18 7.20 -4.92 -10.24
N VAL A 19 7.88 -5.42 -9.21
CA VAL A 19 8.83 -4.65 -8.42
C VAL A 19 10.19 -5.35 -8.34
N ASN A 20 11.25 -4.55 -8.37
CA ASN A 20 12.63 -5.00 -8.21
C ASN A 20 13.35 -4.12 -7.19
N ARG A 21 14.01 -4.75 -6.22
CA ARG A 21 14.90 -4.08 -5.28
C ARG A 21 16.29 -3.98 -5.90
N VAL A 22 16.62 -2.79 -6.40
CA VAL A 22 17.89 -2.49 -7.08
C VAL A 22 19.03 -2.35 -6.07
N SER A 23 18.75 -1.79 -4.90
CA SER A 23 19.71 -1.66 -3.79
C SER A 23 19.01 -1.79 -2.44
N ASN A 24 19.76 -1.67 -1.35
CA ASN A 24 19.14 -1.66 -0.03
C ASN A 24 18.14 -0.51 0.16
N ASP A 25 18.33 0.59 -0.56
CA ASP A 25 17.56 1.82 -0.39
C ASP A 25 16.67 2.17 -1.59
N LEU A 26 16.83 1.48 -2.73
CA LEU A 26 16.09 1.74 -3.95
C LEU A 26 15.30 0.51 -4.39
N GLN A 27 13.99 0.70 -4.55
CA GLN A 27 13.10 -0.21 -5.25
C GLN A 27 12.45 0.54 -6.42
N ILE A 28 12.36 -0.13 -7.56
CA ILE A 28 11.67 0.37 -8.75
C ILE A 28 10.67 -0.68 -9.22
N GLY A 29 9.63 -0.26 -9.91
CA GLY A 29 8.63 -1.16 -10.43
C GLY A 29 7.67 -0.49 -11.39
N LEU A 30 6.68 -1.27 -11.81
CA LEU A 30 5.57 -0.84 -12.65
C LEU A 30 4.27 -1.43 -12.10
N GLU A 31 3.21 -0.65 -12.17
CA GLU A 31 1.83 -1.06 -11.89
C GLU A 31 1.03 -0.97 -13.18
N TYR A 32 0.15 -1.94 -13.42
CA TYR A 32 -0.71 -2.01 -14.59
C TYR A 32 -2.15 -2.25 -14.17
N GLY A 33 -3.02 -1.26 -14.42
CA GLY A 33 -4.46 -1.39 -14.26
C GLY A 33 -5.06 -2.13 -15.44
N ALA A 34 -5.69 -3.28 -15.21
CA ALA A 34 -6.23 -4.10 -16.30
C ALA A 34 -7.49 -3.48 -16.92
N ASP A 35 -8.26 -2.72 -16.14
CA ASP A 35 -9.49 -2.09 -16.60
C ASP A 35 -9.19 -0.76 -17.33
N SER A 36 -8.40 0.14 -16.72
CA SER A 36 -7.94 1.38 -17.36
C SER A 36 -6.97 1.16 -18.52
N LYS A 37 -6.22 0.05 -18.49
CA LYS A 37 -5.08 -0.23 -19.38
C LYS A 37 -3.95 0.80 -19.23
N GLU A 38 -3.84 1.41 -18.06
CA GLU A 38 -2.81 2.36 -17.73
C GLU A 38 -1.62 1.71 -17.04
N LEU A 39 -0.46 2.34 -17.15
CA LEU A 39 0.78 1.86 -16.59
C LEU A 39 1.42 2.99 -15.78
N TYR A 40 1.69 2.71 -14.52
CA TYR A 40 2.25 3.68 -13.58
C TYR A 40 3.64 3.23 -13.12
N PRO A 41 4.65 4.11 -13.15
CA PRO A 41 5.93 3.81 -12.53
C PRO A 41 5.80 3.75 -11.01
N MET A 42 6.52 2.81 -10.41
CA MET A 42 6.74 2.76 -8.97
C MET A 42 8.20 3.03 -8.67
N ILE A 43 8.47 3.96 -7.74
CA ILE A 43 9.81 4.17 -7.19
C ILE A 43 9.68 4.37 -5.68
N ASN A 44 10.48 3.65 -4.91
CA ASN A 44 10.65 3.85 -3.47
C ASN A 44 12.12 4.07 -3.17
N TYR A 45 12.45 5.22 -2.58
CA TYR A 45 13.80 5.56 -2.15
C TYR A 45 13.84 5.87 -0.65
N ARG A 46 14.59 5.05 0.09
CA ARG A 46 14.81 5.23 1.52
C ARG A 46 15.93 6.25 1.76
N LEU A 47 15.56 7.38 2.33
CA LEU A 47 16.50 8.45 2.70
C LEU A 47 17.31 8.09 3.94
N THR A 48 16.70 7.37 4.87
CA THR A 48 17.29 7.04 6.17
C THR A 48 16.64 5.79 6.75
N GLU A 49 17.42 5.03 7.50
CA GLU A 49 16.95 3.84 8.20
C GLU A 49 16.35 4.20 9.55
N ALA A 50 15.43 3.36 10.02
CA ALA A 50 14.87 3.52 11.35
C ALA A 50 15.95 3.21 12.42
N THR A 51 15.99 4.04 13.45
CA THR A 51 16.79 3.84 14.67
C THR A 51 15.86 3.93 15.89
N GLU A 52 16.38 3.71 17.09
CA GLU A 52 15.60 3.83 18.34
C GLU A 52 14.93 5.21 18.50
N ASN A 53 15.52 6.27 17.94
CA ASN A 53 15.06 7.65 18.12
C ASN A 53 14.63 8.34 16.82
N PHE A 54 14.68 7.65 15.68
CA PHE A 54 14.42 8.27 14.39
C PHE A 54 13.73 7.29 13.45
N PRO A 55 12.59 7.64 12.82
CA PRO A 55 11.91 6.76 11.89
C PRO A 55 12.71 6.62 10.59
N ALA A 56 12.47 5.52 9.87
CA ALA A 56 12.86 5.46 8.47
C ALA A 56 12.07 6.52 7.69
N LEU A 57 12.72 7.22 6.76
CA LEU A 57 12.09 8.16 5.84
C LEU A 57 12.22 7.63 4.43
N ILE A 58 11.10 7.62 3.70
CA ILE A 58 11.00 7.06 2.35
C ILE A 58 10.28 8.08 1.49
N LEU A 59 10.85 8.41 0.34
CA LEU A 59 10.16 9.14 -0.72
C LEU A 59 9.81 8.16 -1.84
N GLY A 60 8.69 8.41 -2.51
CA GLY A 60 8.32 7.54 -3.61
C GLY A 60 7.20 8.07 -4.48
N THR A 61 6.91 7.26 -5.49
CA THR A 61 5.73 7.41 -6.34
C THR A 61 5.19 6.04 -6.71
N SER A 62 3.87 5.96 -6.83
CA SER A 62 3.09 4.80 -7.28
C SER A 62 1.79 5.32 -7.90
N SER A 63 0.93 4.43 -8.38
CA SER A 63 -0.47 4.79 -8.64
C SER A 63 -1.12 5.38 -7.38
N ALA A 64 -2.18 6.18 -7.56
CA ALA A 64 -3.01 6.71 -6.47
C ALA A 64 -3.93 5.65 -5.82
N TRP A 65 -3.67 4.36 -6.06
CA TRP A 65 -4.38 3.24 -5.45
C TRP A 65 -4.16 3.21 -3.91
N PRO A 66 -5.16 2.85 -3.08
CA PRO A 66 -6.49 2.32 -3.39
C PRO A 66 -7.60 3.38 -3.50
N SER A 67 -7.25 4.67 -3.64
CA SER A 67 -8.26 5.72 -3.71
C SER A 67 -9.18 5.47 -4.90
N GLY A 68 -10.50 5.44 -4.65
CA GLY A 68 -11.50 5.18 -5.68
C GLY A 68 -11.90 6.41 -6.48
N GLU A 69 -11.21 7.55 -6.28
CA GLU A 69 -11.59 8.85 -6.83
C GLU A 69 -10.55 9.45 -7.78
N VAL A 70 -9.38 8.82 -7.92
CA VAL A 70 -8.21 9.49 -8.54
C VAL A 70 -7.47 8.57 -9.51
N ASP A 71 -7.31 9.04 -10.74
CA ASP A 71 -6.43 8.47 -11.74
C ASP A 71 -5.04 9.11 -11.64
N GLY A 72 -3.97 8.35 -11.91
CA GLY A 72 -2.61 8.88 -12.01
C GLY A 72 -1.62 8.43 -10.93
N ASN A 73 -0.47 9.10 -10.92
CA ASN A 73 0.61 8.85 -9.97
C ASN A 73 0.52 9.78 -8.75
N ALA A 74 0.64 9.21 -7.57
CA ALA A 74 0.84 9.96 -6.34
C ALA A 74 2.35 10.06 -6.03
N PHE A 75 2.78 11.18 -5.45
CA PHE A 75 4.10 11.36 -4.87
C PHE A 75 3.97 11.38 -3.35
N PHE A 76 4.86 10.73 -2.63
CA PHE A 76 4.74 10.66 -1.19
C PHE A 76 6.08 10.77 -0.45
N LEU A 77 5.98 11.21 0.81
CA LEU A 77 7.02 11.15 1.81
C LEU A 77 6.44 10.47 3.06
N SER A 78 6.98 9.31 3.39
CA SER A 78 6.54 8.50 4.52
C SER A 78 7.60 8.42 5.61
N ALA A 79 7.15 8.43 6.86
CA ALA A 79 7.92 8.06 8.04
C ALA A 79 7.39 6.73 8.59
N ALA A 80 8.27 5.78 8.88
CA ALA A 80 7.90 4.46 9.42
C ALA A 80 8.82 4.03 10.57
N THR A 81 8.26 3.40 11.61
CA THR A 81 9.03 2.93 12.75
C THR A 81 8.44 1.67 13.38
N LEU A 82 9.27 0.94 14.13
CA LEU A 82 8.82 -0.08 15.07
C LEU A 82 8.27 0.60 16.32
N LEU A 83 7.09 0.15 16.76
CA LEU A 83 6.44 0.61 18.00
C LEU A 83 6.64 -0.41 19.12
N SER A 84 6.86 -1.67 18.76
CA SER A 84 7.29 -2.76 19.65
C SER A 84 7.91 -3.88 18.80
N ASP A 85 8.37 -4.95 19.45
CA ASP A 85 8.87 -6.16 18.78
C ASP A 85 7.84 -6.81 17.83
N ARG A 86 6.55 -6.49 18.00
CA ARG A 86 5.45 -7.08 17.22
C ARG A 86 4.62 -6.07 16.46
N SER A 87 4.94 -4.78 16.52
CA SER A 87 4.15 -3.74 15.87
C SER A 87 4.99 -2.66 15.23
N SER A 88 4.48 -2.13 14.12
CA SER A 88 5.06 -1.01 13.39
C SER A 88 3.96 -0.04 12.97
N GLY A 89 4.33 1.22 12.80
CA GLY A 89 3.43 2.23 12.26
C GLY A 89 4.12 3.07 11.19
N SER A 90 3.31 3.67 10.31
CA SER A 90 3.76 4.68 9.38
C SER A 90 2.77 5.84 9.28
N LEU A 91 3.29 6.99 8.88
CA LEU A 91 2.53 8.19 8.52
C LEU A 91 3.16 8.76 7.25
N SER A 92 2.34 9.21 6.32
CA SER A 92 2.79 9.77 5.05
C SER A 92 2.05 11.06 4.76
N ILE A 93 2.68 11.91 3.96
CA ILE A 93 2.00 12.93 3.18
C ILE A 93 2.09 12.51 1.71
N SER A 94 1.00 12.65 0.97
CA SER A 94 0.92 12.30 -0.44
C SER A 94 0.28 13.43 -1.24
N TYR A 95 0.79 13.67 -2.45
CA TYR A 95 0.28 14.64 -3.40
C TYR A 95 0.00 13.95 -4.74
N THR A 96 -1.20 14.16 -5.27
CA THR A 96 -1.60 13.64 -6.58
C THR A 96 -1.80 14.80 -7.56
N PRO A 97 -0.92 14.97 -8.56
CA PRO A 97 -0.99 16.12 -9.47
C PRO A 97 -2.25 16.16 -10.34
N ASP A 98 -2.81 15.00 -10.68
CA ASP A 98 -3.88 14.89 -11.68
C ASP A 98 -5.20 15.51 -11.21
N ASN A 99 -5.42 15.57 -9.90
CA ASN A 99 -6.56 16.23 -9.26
C ASN A 99 -6.17 17.31 -8.24
N ASP A 100 -4.88 17.63 -8.13
CA ASP A 100 -4.30 18.59 -7.17
C ASP A 100 -4.65 18.27 -5.69
N SER A 101 -4.74 16.98 -5.33
CA SER A 101 -5.12 16.55 -3.97
C SER A 101 -3.93 16.29 -3.06
N TRP A 102 -4.15 16.52 -1.77
CA TRP A 102 -3.23 16.14 -0.70
C TRP A 102 -3.90 15.19 0.27
N ASP A 103 -3.24 14.07 0.52
CA ASP A 103 -3.72 13.04 1.44
C ASP A 103 -2.69 12.79 2.54
N ILE A 104 -3.17 12.34 3.70
CA ILE A 104 -2.32 11.97 4.84
C ILE A 104 -2.56 10.49 5.20
N PRO A 105 -1.97 9.54 4.43
CA PRO A 105 -2.09 8.13 4.73
C PRO A 105 -1.36 7.76 6.02
N ALA A 106 -1.88 6.75 6.72
CA ALA A 106 -1.23 6.17 7.88
C ALA A 106 -1.40 4.65 7.87
N SER A 107 -0.49 3.92 8.50
CA SER A 107 -0.69 2.49 8.70
C SER A 107 -0.24 2.02 10.07
N TYR A 108 -0.87 0.95 10.53
CA TYR A 108 -0.46 0.20 11.70
C TYR A 108 -0.44 -1.27 11.36
N ARG A 109 0.64 -1.97 11.69
CA ARG A 109 0.80 -3.40 11.48
C ARG A 109 1.08 -4.09 12.81
N PHE A 110 0.48 -5.27 13.01
CA PHE A 110 0.70 -6.13 14.15
C PHE A 110 0.96 -7.57 13.72
N VAL A 111 2.07 -8.14 14.18
CA VAL A 111 2.47 -9.53 13.91
C VAL A 111 1.70 -10.48 14.82
N LEU A 112 0.75 -11.24 14.27
CA LEU A 112 -0.09 -12.19 15.01
C LEU A 112 0.67 -13.50 15.32
N SER A 113 1.48 -13.96 14.36
CA SER A 113 2.34 -15.15 14.44
C SER A 113 3.47 -15.03 13.41
N ASP A 114 4.32 -16.05 13.28
CA ASP A 114 5.42 -16.05 12.31
C ASP A 114 4.91 -16.02 10.86
N GLU A 115 3.73 -16.57 10.60
CA GLU A 115 3.11 -16.63 9.27
C GLU A 115 1.98 -15.61 9.05
N PHE A 116 1.53 -14.90 10.08
CA PHE A 116 0.37 -13.99 9.96
C PHE A 116 0.62 -12.61 10.57
N ASP A 117 0.21 -11.57 9.86
CA ASP A 117 0.05 -10.23 10.41
C ASP A 117 -1.28 -9.60 10.02
N ALA A 118 -1.77 -8.73 10.88
CA ALA A 118 -2.89 -7.85 10.61
C ALA A 118 -2.36 -6.42 10.40
N SER A 119 -2.97 -5.69 9.49
CA SER A 119 -2.67 -4.28 9.28
C SER A 119 -3.95 -3.47 9.13
N LEU A 120 -3.88 -2.21 9.54
CA LEU A 120 -4.86 -1.18 9.28
C LEU A 120 -4.17 -0.13 8.42
N ILE A 121 -4.72 0.16 7.25
CA ILE A 121 -4.22 1.23 6.38
C ILE A 121 -5.31 2.29 6.31
N TRP A 122 -4.98 3.52 6.66
CA TRP A 122 -5.79 4.70 6.40
C TRP A 122 -5.22 5.38 5.15
N ASP A 123 -6.01 5.57 4.11
CA ASP A 123 -5.54 6.20 2.86
C ASP A 123 -5.68 7.74 2.84
N GLY A 124 -6.33 8.31 3.86
CA GLY A 124 -6.71 9.73 3.89
C GLY A 124 -8.21 9.92 4.12
N ASN A 125 -9.02 8.95 3.69
CA ASN A 125 -10.48 9.02 3.70
C ASN A 125 -11.12 7.77 4.32
N ASP A 126 -10.55 6.60 4.05
CA ASP A 126 -11.10 5.30 4.40
C ASP A 126 -10.08 4.42 5.13
N LEU A 127 -10.59 3.57 6.02
CA LEU A 127 -9.80 2.54 6.68
C LEU A 127 -9.91 1.22 5.92
N HIS A 128 -8.77 0.59 5.69
CA HIS A 128 -8.62 -0.67 4.97
C HIS A 128 -7.99 -1.72 5.89
N PRO A 129 -8.79 -2.47 6.67
CA PRO A 129 -8.29 -3.59 7.44
C PRO A 129 -7.83 -4.72 6.52
N LEU A 130 -6.68 -5.33 6.83
CA LEU A 130 -6.23 -6.52 6.13
C LEU A 130 -5.54 -7.53 7.04
N VAL A 131 -5.55 -8.78 6.61
CA VAL A 131 -4.77 -9.87 7.18
C VAL A 131 -3.91 -10.47 6.08
N THR A 132 -2.62 -10.62 6.35
CA THR A 132 -1.65 -11.19 5.42
C THR A 132 -1.13 -12.51 5.97
N TRP A 133 -1.23 -13.56 5.16
CA TRP A 133 -0.48 -14.79 5.33
C TRP A 133 0.85 -14.72 4.56
N ARG A 134 1.95 -15.10 5.21
CA ARG A 134 3.30 -15.08 4.66
C ARG A 134 3.85 -16.50 4.49
N GLY A 135 3.93 -16.93 3.24
CA GLY A 135 4.62 -18.15 2.86
C GLY A 135 6.08 -17.87 2.47
N LYS A 136 6.82 -18.93 2.12
CA LYS A 136 8.25 -18.83 1.74
C LYS A 136 8.48 -18.11 0.41
N ARG A 137 7.54 -18.21 -0.53
CA ARG A 137 7.61 -17.63 -1.89
C ARG A 137 6.34 -16.88 -2.28
N LEU A 138 5.28 -17.03 -1.50
CA LEU A 138 3.94 -16.55 -1.80
C LEU A 138 3.41 -15.87 -0.56
N ASN A 139 2.94 -14.65 -0.70
CA ASN A 139 2.15 -13.97 0.32
C ASN A 139 0.73 -13.78 -0.21
N MET A 140 -0.26 -13.91 0.66
CA MET A 140 -1.66 -13.67 0.34
C MET A 140 -2.26 -12.73 1.37
N SER A 141 -2.95 -11.69 0.92
CA SER A 141 -3.64 -10.75 1.79
C SER A 141 -5.12 -10.74 1.48
N PHE A 142 -5.94 -10.81 2.52
CA PHE A 142 -7.36 -10.45 2.46
C PHE A 142 -7.50 -9.03 2.97
N ILE A 143 -8.11 -8.16 2.17
CA ILE A 143 -8.26 -6.73 2.42
C ILE A 143 -9.75 -6.41 2.39
N LEU A 144 -10.23 -5.60 3.34
CA LEU A 144 -11.54 -4.96 3.27
C LEU A 144 -11.32 -3.50 2.85
N LEU A 145 -11.44 -3.21 1.55
CA LEU A 145 -11.30 -1.86 1.04
C LEU A 145 -12.49 -1.01 1.53
N GLY A 146 -12.22 0.17 2.10
CA GLY A 146 -13.25 0.97 2.77
C GLY A 146 -13.91 0.28 3.97
N GLY A 147 -13.35 -0.83 4.45
CA GLY A 147 -13.96 -1.67 5.47
C GLY A 147 -15.14 -2.53 4.97
N GLU A 148 -15.49 -2.47 3.69
CA GLU A 148 -16.68 -3.16 3.14
C GLU A 148 -16.40 -4.02 1.91
N ASP A 149 -15.42 -3.68 1.08
CA ASP A 149 -15.13 -4.34 -0.19
C ASP A 149 -14.08 -5.45 -0.05
N PRO A 150 -14.46 -6.73 -0.18
CA PRO A 150 -13.52 -7.84 -0.03
C PRO A 150 -12.60 -7.96 -1.25
N THR A 151 -11.30 -7.84 -1.00
CA THR A 151 -10.24 -7.89 -2.01
C THR A 151 -9.17 -8.90 -1.62
N ILE A 152 -8.63 -9.61 -2.61
CA ILE A 152 -7.51 -10.55 -2.44
C ILE A 152 -6.30 -9.99 -3.17
N SER A 153 -5.18 -9.85 -2.47
CA SER A 153 -3.88 -9.54 -3.06
C SER A 153 -2.95 -10.75 -2.92
N THR A 154 -2.14 -10.99 -3.95
CA THR A 154 -1.16 -12.09 -3.97
C THR A 154 0.17 -11.57 -4.47
N THR A 155 1.24 -11.85 -3.73
CA THR A 155 2.61 -11.49 -4.11
C THR A 155 3.46 -12.75 -4.24
N VAL A 156 4.18 -12.89 -5.35
CA VAL A 156 5.13 -13.99 -5.58
C VAL A 156 6.54 -13.43 -5.62
N ALA A 157 7.43 -13.96 -4.78
CA ALA A 157 8.85 -13.65 -4.81
C ALA A 157 9.58 -14.59 -5.77
N PHE A 158 10.42 -14.02 -6.65
CA PHE A 158 11.23 -14.73 -7.65
C PHE A 158 12.71 -14.35 -7.54
#